data_AF-A0A2E1LRK7-F1
#
_entry.id   AF-A0A2E1LRK7-F1
#
_cell.length_a   1.000
_cell.length_b   1.000
_cell.length_c   1.000
_cell.angle_alpha   90.00
_cell.angle_beta   90.00
_cell.angle_gamma   90.00
#
_symmetry.space_group_name_H-M   'P 1'
#
loop_
_entity.id
_entity.type
_entity.pdbx_description
1 polymer ?
#
loop_
_entity_poly.entity_id
_entity_poly.type
_entity_poly.pdbx_seq_one_letter_code
_entity_poly.pdbx_strand_id
1 'polypeptide(L)'
;MIWFVFGSLLLLILIYILPPILTSAAPKESDGQETLAELKQQLLKLQADVDQGVIDADTASESRQALERRLLTLVDADDTTPQSTRSEAIVQLARTAIPLALAFGGAGIYLGVGSPDFEDRATFTTAQDTSGHNSADSLENMVASLEQRLANDPAPTPESVILLARSLMALGRYDDAFVAYDWTLELTNNHPQVLAEMERSREFIAQAGDNMVPASPAATAERVPAGMPSMPALDQQTVDNANQMSAGDRAAMIDSMVSGLAMRLAEQPDDPEGWARLIRARMVLGQTGQARQDFETARQTFADAPEKRRYIESFAAELGL
;
A
#
# COMPACT_ATOMS: atom_id res chain seq x y z
N MET A 1 -6.27 0.20 -18.35
CA MET A 1 -7.11 1.25 -18.96
C MET A 1 -7.69 2.27 -17.97
N ILE A 2 -8.10 1.89 -16.76
CA ILE A 2 -8.78 2.80 -15.81
C ILE A 2 -7.92 3.98 -15.33
N TRP A 3 -6.60 3.79 -15.28
CA TRP A 3 -5.63 4.81 -14.88
C TRP A 3 -5.57 6.02 -15.83
N PHE A 4 -5.76 5.79 -17.13
CA PHE A 4 -5.84 6.89 -18.12
C PHE A 4 -7.12 7.70 -17.95
N VAL A 5 -8.21 7.06 -17.55
CA VAL A 5 -9.49 7.72 -17.27
C VAL A 5 -9.35 8.61 -16.03
N PHE A 6 -8.76 8.10 -14.95
CA PHE A 6 -8.51 8.89 -13.73
C PHE A 6 -7.52 10.04 -13.97
N GLY A 7 -6.45 9.82 -14.74
CA GLY A 7 -5.50 10.87 -15.10
C GLY A 7 -6.14 11.97 -15.95
N SER A 8 -6.96 11.61 -16.94
CA SER A 8 -7.70 12.56 -17.78
C SER A 8 -8.74 13.36 -16.97
N LEU A 9 -9.45 12.70 -16.06
CA LEU A 9 -10.44 13.34 -15.20
C LEU A 9 -9.79 14.38 -14.28
N LEU A 10 -8.66 14.04 -13.67
CA LEU A 10 -7.94 14.95 -12.78
C LEU A 10 -7.37 16.17 -13.54
N LEU A 11 -6.90 15.95 -14.76
CA LEU A 11 -6.42 17.02 -15.64
C LEU A 11 -7.56 17.97 -16.06
N LEU A 12 -8.74 17.44 -16.37
CA LEU A 12 -9.94 18.24 -16.68
C LEU A 12 -10.41 19.07 -15.49
N ILE A 13 -10.40 18.50 -14.27
CA ILE A 13 -10.76 19.22 -13.04
C ILE A 13 -9.77 20.37 -12.79
N LEU A 14 -8.47 20.13 -12.99
CA LEU A 14 -7.44 21.14 -12.83
C LEU A 14 -7.61 22.28 -13.86
N ILE A 15 -7.91 21.95 -15.13
CA ILE A 15 -8.20 22.92 -16.20
C ILE A 15 -9.46 23.73 -15.90
N TYR A 16 -10.45 23.16 -15.22
CA TYR A 16 -11.68 23.86 -14.88
C TYR A 16 -11.54 24.81 -13.68
N ILE A 17 -10.68 24.48 -12.72
CA ILE A 17 -10.49 25.27 -11.47
C ILE A 17 -9.40 26.35 -11.62
N LEU A 18 -8.43 26.17 -12.52
CA LEU A 18 -7.36 27.15 -12.74
C LEU A 18 -7.83 28.53 -13.26
N PRO A 19 -8.77 28.65 -14.23
CA PRO A 19 -9.18 29.93 -14.80
C PRO A 19 -9.72 30.94 -13.77
N PRO A 20 -10.63 30.59 -12.84
CA PRO A 20 -11.15 31.56 -11.86
C PRO A 20 -10.15 31.96 -10.77
N ILE A 21 -9.11 31.17 -10.52
CA ILE A 21 -8.06 31.47 -9.53
C ILE A 21 -6.92 32.29 -10.14
N LEU A 22 -6.70 32.15 -11.45
CA LEU A 22 -5.66 32.88 -12.19
C LEU A 22 -6.16 34.17 -12.84
N THR A 23 -7.46 34.41 -12.85
CA THR A 23 -8.03 35.70 -13.24
C THR A 23 -8.19 36.57 -11.99
N SER A 24 -7.07 37.06 -11.47
CA SER A 24 -7.08 38.31 -10.71
C SER A 24 -7.80 39.34 -11.57
N ALA A 25 -8.86 39.93 -11.02
CA ALA A 25 -9.53 41.06 -11.64
C ALA A 25 -8.46 42.04 -12.14
N ALA A 26 -8.45 42.32 -13.43
CA ALA A 26 -7.62 43.38 -13.99
C ALA A 26 -7.85 44.63 -13.12
N PRO A 27 -6.80 45.29 -12.62
CA PRO A 27 -6.97 46.62 -12.04
C PRO A 27 -7.65 47.45 -13.12
N LYS A 28 -8.78 48.07 -12.78
CA LYS A 28 -9.49 48.99 -13.67
C LYS A 28 -8.52 50.09 -14.11
N GLU A 29 -7.91 49.90 -15.27
CA GLU A 29 -7.17 50.91 -16.04
C GLU A 29 -8.06 52.12 -16.37
N SER A 30 -9.38 52.02 -16.11
CA SER A 30 -10.37 53.08 -16.30
C SER A 30 -10.40 54.13 -15.19
N ASP A 31 -9.99 53.84 -13.93
CA ASP A 31 -10.24 54.78 -12.82
C ASP A 31 -9.39 56.06 -12.93
N GLY A 32 -8.14 55.94 -13.36
CA GLY A 32 -7.24 57.08 -13.61
C GLY A 32 -7.56 57.87 -14.88
N GLN A 33 -7.94 57.18 -15.96
CA GLN A 33 -8.29 57.83 -17.23
C GLN A 33 -9.66 58.51 -17.19
N GLU A 34 -10.63 57.93 -16.48
CA GLU A 34 -11.98 58.49 -16.27
C GLU A 34 -11.89 59.74 -15.40
N THR A 35 -11.12 59.71 -14.30
CA THR A 35 -10.88 60.90 -13.46
C THR A 35 -10.11 62.00 -14.19
N LEU A 36 -9.15 61.67 -15.07
CA LEU A 36 -8.47 62.66 -15.91
C LEU A 36 -9.42 63.35 -16.90
N ALA A 37 -10.32 62.58 -17.53
CA ALA A 37 -11.32 63.12 -18.44
C ALA A 37 -12.29 64.07 -17.71
N GLU A 38 -12.72 63.69 -16.50
CA GLU A 38 -13.56 64.53 -15.64
C GLU A 38 -12.86 65.84 -15.24
N LEU A 39 -11.59 65.80 -14.82
CA LEU A 39 -10.84 67.02 -14.45
C LEU A 39 -10.69 68.00 -15.64
N LYS A 40 -10.43 67.48 -16.85
CA LYS A 40 -10.36 68.29 -18.07
C LYS A 40 -11.71 68.95 -18.37
N GLN A 41 -12.80 68.22 -18.17
CA GLN A 41 -14.15 68.76 -18.38
C GLN A 41 -14.50 69.85 -17.35
N GLN A 42 -14.06 69.70 -16.09
CA GLN A 42 -14.26 70.73 -15.06
C GLN A 42 -13.50 72.04 -15.37
N LEU A 43 -12.28 71.95 -15.91
CA LEU A 43 -11.53 73.13 -16.35
C LEU A 43 -12.20 73.87 -17.51
N LEU A 44 -12.73 73.13 -18.49
CA LEU A 44 -13.47 73.72 -19.62
C LEU A 44 -14.73 74.45 -19.14
N LYS A 45 -15.45 73.86 -18.18
CA LYS A 45 -16.65 74.48 -17.61
C LYS A 45 -16.32 75.74 -16.81
N LEU A 46 -15.27 75.70 -15.99
CA LEU A 46 -14.81 76.86 -15.21
C LEU A 46 -14.41 78.01 -16.14
N GLN A 47 -13.75 77.73 -17.27
CA GLN A 47 -13.41 78.74 -18.27
C GLN A 47 -14.66 79.35 -18.91
N ALA A 48 -15.65 78.53 -19.25
CA ALA A 48 -16.92 79.02 -19.82
C ALA A 48 -17.70 79.90 -18.83
N ASP A 49 -17.67 79.59 -17.54
CA ASP A 49 -18.35 80.38 -16.50
C ASP A 49 -17.66 81.74 -16.27
N VAL A 50 -16.33 81.82 -16.47
CA VAL A 50 -15.58 83.09 -16.49
C VAL A 50 -15.91 83.91 -17.73
N ASP A 51 -15.96 83.29 -18.90
CA ASP A 51 -16.27 83.97 -20.17
C ASP A 51 -17.72 84.53 -20.16
N GLN A 52 -18.62 83.89 -19.40
CA GLN A 52 -20.00 84.37 -19.17
C GLN A 52 -20.12 85.42 -18.05
N GLY A 53 -19.03 85.74 -17.35
CA GLY A 53 -19.00 86.71 -16.25
C GLY A 53 -19.73 86.25 -14.99
N VAL A 54 -19.97 84.95 -14.83
CA VAL A 54 -20.63 84.35 -13.66
C VAL A 54 -19.67 84.30 -12.47
N ILE A 55 -18.37 84.21 -12.73
CA ILE A 55 -17.30 84.12 -11.72
C ILE A 55 -16.27 85.22 -11.99
N ASP A 56 -15.81 85.87 -10.91
CA ASP A 56 -14.77 86.89 -10.98
C ASP A 56 -13.40 86.29 -11.40
N ALA A 57 -12.67 87.00 -12.27
CA ALA A 57 -11.46 86.49 -12.91
C ALA A 57 -10.36 86.14 -11.91
N ASP A 58 -10.29 86.85 -10.78
CA ASP A 58 -9.27 86.61 -9.75
C ASP A 58 -9.54 85.27 -9.04
N THR A 59 -10.80 85.02 -8.67
CA THR A 59 -11.23 83.78 -7.97
C THR A 59 -11.12 82.54 -8.88
N ALA A 60 -11.36 82.71 -10.18
CA ALA A 60 -11.22 81.63 -11.15
C ALA A 60 -9.77 81.20 -11.36
N SER A 61 -8.83 82.14 -11.29
CA SER A 61 -7.40 81.85 -11.45
C SER A 61 -6.85 80.95 -10.33
N GLU A 62 -7.29 81.17 -9.09
CA GLU A 62 -6.92 80.34 -7.94
C GLU A 62 -7.46 78.92 -8.07
N SER A 63 -8.73 78.80 -8.48
CA SER A 63 -9.41 77.51 -8.67
C SER A 63 -8.78 76.70 -9.80
N ARG A 64 -8.38 77.37 -10.88
CA ARG A 64 -7.70 76.76 -12.03
C ARG A 64 -6.34 76.19 -11.64
N GLN A 65 -5.52 76.94 -10.90
CA GLN A 65 -4.19 76.48 -10.48
C GLN A 65 -4.26 75.23 -9.58
N ALA A 66 -5.28 75.13 -8.72
CA ALA A 66 -5.48 73.95 -7.88
C ALA A 66 -5.82 72.70 -8.71
N LEU A 67 -6.67 72.85 -9.74
CA LEU A 67 -7.06 71.76 -10.65
C LEU A 67 -5.89 71.32 -11.56
N GLU A 68 -5.10 72.26 -12.08
CA GLU A 68 -3.93 71.96 -12.92
C GLU A 68 -2.83 71.21 -12.15
N ARG A 69 -2.57 71.57 -10.89
CA ARG A 69 -1.64 70.80 -10.04
C ARG A 69 -2.10 69.37 -9.82
N ARG A 70 -3.40 69.17 -9.61
CA ARG A 70 -3.97 67.83 -9.41
C ARG A 70 -3.94 67.00 -10.70
N LEU A 71 -4.13 67.64 -11.85
CA LEU A 71 -3.96 67.01 -13.16
C LEU A 71 -2.50 66.58 -13.37
N LEU A 72 -1.53 67.44 -13.05
CA LEU A 72 -0.11 67.10 -13.12
C LEU A 72 0.24 65.91 -12.24
N THR A 73 -0.28 65.83 -11.00
CA THR A 73 -0.02 64.66 -10.14
C THR A 73 -0.61 63.36 -10.67
N LEU A 74 -1.74 63.41 -11.39
CA LEU A 74 -2.35 62.22 -11.98
C LEU A 74 -1.62 61.78 -13.26
N VAL A 75 -1.15 62.73 -14.06
CA VAL A 75 -0.35 62.45 -15.27
C VAL A 75 1.03 61.89 -14.89
N ASP A 76 1.69 62.47 -13.90
CA ASP A 76 3.02 62.05 -13.43
C ASP A 76 2.95 60.69 -12.70
N ALA A 77 1.81 60.37 -12.06
CA ALA A 77 1.55 59.05 -11.48
C ALA A 77 1.37 57.94 -12.54
N ASP A 78 0.82 58.28 -13.71
CA ASP A 78 0.66 57.33 -14.83
C ASP A 78 2.03 56.99 -15.44
N ASP A 79 2.92 57.99 -15.58
CA ASP A 79 4.29 57.81 -16.10
C ASP A 79 5.27 57.14 -15.11
N THR A 80 5.00 57.19 -13.80
CA THR A 80 5.92 56.69 -12.75
C THR A 80 5.61 55.29 -12.24
N THR A 81 4.60 54.60 -12.78
CA THR A 81 4.34 53.21 -12.39
C THR A 81 5.42 52.30 -12.99
N PRO A 82 6.37 51.75 -12.19
CA PRO A 82 7.37 50.85 -12.73
C PRO A 82 6.62 49.56 -13.11
N GLN A 83 6.49 49.28 -14.40
CA GLN A 83 6.07 47.95 -14.85
C GLN A 83 7.02 46.93 -14.21
N SER A 84 6.50 46.19 -13.22
CA SER A 84 7.21 45.12 -12.53
C SER A 84 7.32 43.88 -13.44
N THR A 85 7.99 44.06 -14.59
CA THR A 85 8.28 43.03 -15.59
C THR A 85 9.08 41.87 -15.02
N ARG A 86 9.68 42.02 -13.84
CA ARG A 86 10.45 40.98 -13.16
C ARG A 86 9.59 39.92 -12.46
N SER A 87 8.30 40.18 -12.20
CA SER A 87 7.37 39.22 -11.59
C SER A 87 6.60 38.43 -12.64
N GLU A 88 6.18 39.06 -13.74
CA GLU A 88 5.42 38.42 -14.83
C GLU A 88 6.20 37.27 -15.48
N ALA A 89 7.49 37.45 -15.81
CA ALA A 89 8.27 36.41 -16.47
C ALA A 89 8.51 35.19 -15.56
N ILE A 90 8.75 35.39 -14.26
CA ILE A 90 8.96 34.30 -13.29
C ILE A 90 7.63 33.59 -13.00
N VAL A 91 6.52 34.35 -12.89
CA VAL A 91 5.18 33.78 -12.71
C VAL A 91 4.72 33.04 -13.98
N GLN A 92 5.01 33.52 -15.18
CA GLN A 92 4.70 32.84 -16.44
C GLN A 92 5.58 31.60 -16.65
N LEU A 93 6.87 31.65 -16.27
CA LEU A 93 7.74 30.49 -16.27
C LEU A 93 7.23 29.44 -15.26
N ALA A 94 6.84 29.85 -14.05
CA ALA A 94 6.24 28.97 -13.05
C ALA A 94 4.88 28.40 -13.51
N ARG A 95 4.05 29.21 -14.18
CA ARG A 95 2.72 28.84 -14.71
C ARG A 95 2.78 27.72 -15.76
N THR A 96 3.88 27.63 -16.51
CA THR A 96 4.08 26.61 -17.55
C THR A 96 5.01 25.48 -17.10
N ALA A 97 6.07 25.78 -16.36
CA ALA A 97 7.06 24.80 -15.95
C ALA A 97 6.58 23.88 -14.82
N ILE A 98 5.74 24.35 -13.90
CA ILE A 98 5.24 23.52 -12.78
C ILE A 98 4.32 22.38 -13.24
N PRO A 99 3.29 22.60 -14.09
CA PRO A 99 2.47 21.49 -14.57
C PRO A 99 3.26 20.55 -15.49
N LEU A 100 4.22 21.08 -16.25
CA LEU A 100 5.12 20.26 -17.07
C LEU A 100 6.04 19.42 -16.17
N ALA A 101 6.60 19.99 -15.11
CA ALA A 101 7.42 19.28 -14.14
C ALA A 101 6.62 18.23 -13.34
N LEU A 102 5.34 18.47 -13.06
CA LEU A 102 4.46 17.45 -12.44
C LEU A 102 4.18 16.30 -13.40
N ALA A 103 3.83 16.60 -14.66
CA ALA A 103 3.51 15.60 -15.67
C ALA A 103 4.72 14.73 -16.03
N PHE A 104 5.88 15.35 -16.26
CA PHE A 104 7.11 14.64 -16.63
C PHE A 104 7.89 14.12 -15.41
N GLY A 105 7.84 14.80 -14.28
CA GLY A 105 8.46 14.34 -13.03
C GLY A 105 7.79 13.10 -12.49
N GLY A 106 6.45 13.00 -12.57
CA GLY A 106 5.72 11.77 -12.24
C GLY A 106 6.15 10.60 -13.13
N ALA A 107 6.29 10.82 -14.44
CA ALA A 107 6.78 9.81 -15.38
C ALA A 107 8.23 9.38 -15.08
N GLY A 108 9.11 10.33 -14.72
CA GLY A 108 10.49 10.04 -14.35
C GLY A 108 10.62 9.24 -13.04
N ILE A 109 9.85 9.61 -12.02
CA ILE A 109 9.80 8.85 -10.75
C ILE A 109 9.21 7.46 -10.99
N TYR A 110 8.21 7.32 -11.87
CA TYR A 110 7.65 6.02 -12.26
C TYR A 110 8.65 5.14 -13.01
N LEU A 111 9.55 5.71 -13.81
CA LEU A 111 10.61 4.94 -14.47
C LEU A 111 11.76 4.56 -13.51
N GLY A 112 11.97 5.33 -12.44
CA GLY A 112 13.04 5.08 -11.46
C GLY A 112 12.61 4.19 -10.27
N VAL A 113 11.35 4.25 -9.85
CA VAL A 113 10.78 3.49 -8.72
C VAL A 113 9.81 2.41 -9.21
N GLY A 114 9.12 2.65 -10.33
CA GLY A 114 8.31 1.63 -10.98
C GLY A 114 9.16 0.79 -11.92
N SER A 115 8.77 -0.48 -12.07
CA SER A 115 9.31 -1.37 -13.09
C SER A 115 8.48 -1.23 -14.36
N PRO A 116 8.93 -0.46 -15.38
CA PRO A 116 8.22 -0.32 -16.66
C PRO A 116 8.14 -1.62 -17.46
N ASP A 117 8.88 -2.66 -17.03
CA ASP A 117 8.99 -3.96 -17.68
C ASP A 117 8.02 -4.99 -17.10
N PHE A 118 6.79 -4.58 -16.76
CA PHE A 118 5.71 -5.56 -16.74
C PHE A 118 5.39 -5.89 -18.20
N GLU A 119 6.08 -6.90 -18.75
CA GLU A 119 5.66 -7.57 -19.96
C GLU A 119 4.19 -7.93 -19.83
N ASP A 120 3.37 -7.24 -20.61
CA ASP A 120 1.93 -7.42 -20.71
C ASP A 120 1.68 -8.77 -21.43
N ARG A 121 1.87 -9.88 -20.71
CA ARG A 121 1.41 -11.23 -21.16
C ARG A 121 -0.08 -11.43 -20.94
N ALA A 122 -0.85 -10.34 -20.86
CA ALA A 122 -2.30 -10.36 -20.85
C ALA A 122 -2.86 -9.63 -22.06
N THR A 123 -2.47 -10.06 -23.27
CA THR A 123 -3.39 -9.99 -24.41
C THR A 123 -4.57 -10.92 -24.14
N PHE A 124 -5.48 -10.48 -23.27
CA PHE A 124 -6.87 -10.95 -23.22
C PHE A 124 -7.58 -10.38 -24.45
N THR A 125 -7.18 -10.87 -25.63
CA THR A 125 -7.88 -10.66 -26.89
C THR A 125 -8.77 -11.86 -27.09
N THR A 126 -10.07 -11.61 -27.11
CA THR A 126 -11.18 -12.50 -27.46
C THR A 126 -10.79 -13.59 -28.46
N ALA A 127 -10.33 -14.72 -27.94
CA ALA A 127 -10.21 -15.99 -28.65
C ALA A 127 -10.99 -17.01 -27.81
N GLN A 128 -12.30 -16.96 -28.03
CA GLN A 128 -13.25 -17.99 -27.66
C GLN A 128 -12.72 -19.36 -28.14
N ASP A 129 -12.58 -20.30 -27.21
CA ASP A 129 -12.46 -21.76 -27.41
C ASP A 129 -11.11 -22.47 -27.64
N THR A 130 -9.95 -22.01 -27.12
CA THR A 130 -8.73 -22.88 -27.12
C THR A 130 -7.70 -22.70 -25.99
N SER A 131 -8.06 -22.16 -24.82
CA SER A 131 -7.06 -21.64 -23.85
C SER A 131 -6.94 -22.36 -22.50
N GLY A 132 -7.63 -23.48 -22.27
CA GLY A 132 -7.47 -24.23 -21.00
C GLY A 132 -6.13 -24.96 -20.87
N HIS A 133 -5.63 -25.53 -21.98
CA HIS A 133 -4.41 -26.35 -21.96
C HIS A 133 -3.13 -25.51 -21.87
N ASN A 134 -3.03 -24.42 -22.65
CA ASN A 134 -1.79 -23.63 -22.72
C ASN A 134 -1.43 -22.93 -21.38
N SER A 135 -2.41 -22.60 -20.55
CA SER A 135 -2.18 -21.99 -19.24
C SER A 135 -1.65 -23.00 -18.21
N ALA A 136 -2.18 -24.22 -18.22
CA ALA A 136 -1.68 -25.32 -17.39
C ALA A 136 -0.24 -25.69 -17.79
N ASP A 137 0.03 -25.81 -19.09
CA ASP A 137 1.37 -26.08 -19.63
C ASP A 137 2.36 -24.97 -19.25
N SER A 138 1.94 -23.70 -19.27
CA SER A 138 2.80 -22.58 -18.87
C SER A 138 3.13 -22.60 -17.38
N LEU A 139 2.18 -22.97 -16.52
CA LEU A 139 2.39 -23.09 -15.07
C LEU A 139 3.28 -24.28 -14.74
N GLU A 140 3.13 -25.40 -15.46
CA GLU A 140 3.97 -26.58 -15.32
C GLU A 140 5.43 -26.29 -15.68
N ASN A 141 5.68 -25.55 -16.77
CA ASN A 141 7.02 -25.12 -17.14
C ASN A 141 7.67 -24.17 -16.10
N MET A 142 6.88 -23.30 -15.46
CA MET A 142 7.36 -22.45 -14.36
C MET A 142 7.74 -23.29 -13.14
N VAL A 143 6.91 -24.27 -12.77
CA VAL A 143 7.19 -25.19 -11.66
C VAL A 143 8.45 -26.01 -11.94
N ALA A 144 8.60 -26.57 -13.15
CA ALA A 144 9.81 -27.29 -13.53
C ALA A 144 11.08 -26.41 -13.44
N SER A 145 10.97 -25.14 -13.83
CA SER A 145 12.07 -24.18 -13.70
C SER A 145 12.40 -23.86 -12.23
N LEU A 146 11.39 -23.81 -11.35
CA LEU A 146 11.58 -23.63 -9.91
C LEU A 146 12.21 -24.87 -9.28
N GLU A 147 11.70 -26.07 -9.54
CA GLU A 147 12.27 -27.34 -9.07
C GLU A 147 13.75 -27.45 -9.47
N GLN A 148 14.10 -27.14 -10.72
CA GLN A 148 15.48 -27.16 -11.17
C GLN A 148 16.35 -26.13 -10.44
N ARG A 149 15.83 -24.95 -10.12
CA ARG A 149 16.56 -23.95 -9.34
C ARG A 149 16.80 -24.45 -7.91
N LEU A 150 15.77 -24.96 -7.25
CA LEU A 150 15.88 -25.50 -5.89
C LEU A 150 16.80 -26.73 -5.83
N ALA A 151 16.80 -27.57 -6.86
CA ALA A 151 17.71 -28.72 -6.94
C ALA A 151 19.20 -28.32 -7.05
N ASN A 152 19.48 -27.15 -7.62
CA ASN A 152 20.84 -26.62 -7.75
C ASN A 152 21.21 -25.65 -6.63
N ASP A 153 20.27 -25.31 -5.75
CA ASP A 153 20.48 -24.39 -4.64
C ASP A 153 20.88 -25.18 -3.38
N PRO A 154 22.10 -24.98 -2.83
CA PRO A 154 22.53 -25.66 -1.61
C PRO A 154 21.82 -25.17 -0.34
N ALA A 155 21.09 -24.04 -0.37
CA ALA A 155 20.39 -23.47 0.79
C ALA A 155 19.11 -22.72 0.35
N PRO A 156 18.07 -23.43 -0.07
CA PRO A 156 16.84 -22.79 -0.55
C PRO A 156 16.15 -22.01 0.57
N THR A 157 15.66 -20.83 0.23
CA THR A 157 14.96 -19.97 1.19
C THR A 157 13.54 -20.50 1.43
N PRO A 158 12.96 -20.33 2.64
CA PRO A 158 11.57 -20.71 2.91
C PRO A 158 10.56 -20.13 1.91
N GLU A 159 10.80 -18.89 1.46
CA GLU A 159 9.94 -18.19 0.51
C GLU A 159 9.97 -18.84 -0.88
N SER A 160 11.09 -19.44 -1.26
CA SER A 160 11.22 -20.14 -2.55
C SER A 160 10.48 -21.49 -2.53
N VAL A 161 10.53 -22.21 -1.40
CA VAL A 161 9.90 -23.51 -1.23
C VAL A 161 8.37 -23.36 -1.08
N ILE A 162 7.90 -22.36 -0.34
CA ILE A 162 6.45 -22.12 -0.18
C ILE A 162 5.80 -21.71 -1.51
N LEU A 163 6.53 -21.00 -2.37
CA LEU A 163 6.04 -20.65 -3.71
C LEU A 163 5.88 -21.90 -4.58
N LEU A 164 6.81 -22.85 -4.47
CA LEU A 164 6.71 -24.15 -5.13
C LEU A 164 5.48 -24.93 -4.62
N ALA A 165 5.26 -24.99 -3.31
CA ALA A 165 4.07 -25.63 -2.71
C ALA A 165 2.76 -25.05 -3.28
N ARG A 166 2.62 -23.72 -3.30
CA ARG A 166 1.43 -23.03 -3.83
C ARG A 166 1.22 -23.26 -5.33
N SER A 167 2.31 -23.29 -6.10
CA SER A 167 2.26 -23.54 -7.53
C SER A 167 1.84 -24.98 -7.84
N LEU A 168 2.30 -25.94 -7.04
CA LEU A 168 1.89 -27.34 -7.12
C LEU A 168 0.41 -27.52 -6.74
N MET A 169 -0.07 -26.84 -5.69
CA MET A 169 -1.50 -26.78 -5.35
C MET A 169 -2.35 -26.28 -6.52
N ALA A 170 -1.89 -25.22 -7.21
CA ALA A 170 -2.60 -24.64 -8.35
C ALA A 170 -2.62 -25.58 -9.58
N LEU A 171 -1.59 -26.41 -9.75
CA LEU A 171 -1.54 -27.45 -10.79
C LEU A 171 -2.36 -28.69 -10.43
N GLY A 172 -2.84 -28.80 -9.19
CA GLY A 172 -3.50 -29.99 -8.67
C GLY A 172 -2.54 -31.13 -8.31
N ARG A 173 -1.24 -30.85 -8.19
CA ARG A 173 -0.23 -31.79 -7.69
C ARG A 173 -0.19 -31.75 -6.16
N TYR A 174 -1.25 -32.23 -5.53
CA TYR A 174 -1.47 -32.07 -4.08
C TYR A 174 -0.44 -32.81 -3.23
N ASP A 175 -0.07 -34.04 -3.60
CA ASP A 175 0.91 -34.83 -2.87
C ASP A 175 2.27 -34.13 -2.84
N ASP A 176 2.74 -33.68 -4.01
CA ASP A 176 3.99 -32.92 -4.13
C ASP A 176 3.93 -31.57 -3.40
N ALA A 177 2.77 -30.92 -3.41
CA ALA A 177 2.58 -29.66 -2.69
C ALA A 177 2.75 -29.84 -1.19
N PHE A 178 2.28 -30.95 -0.61
CA PHE A 178 2.46 -31.23 0.82
C PHE A 178 3.91 -31.53 1.18
N VAL A 179 4.66 -32.22 0.33
CA VAL A 179 6.12 -32.39 0.52
C VAL A 179 6.82 -31.02 0.57
N ALA A 180 6.44 -30.09 -0.31
CA ALA A 180 6.98 -28.72 -0.28
C ALA A 180 6.53 -27.92 0.96
N TYR A 181 5.30 -28.11 1.44
CA TYR A 181 4.84 -27.50 2.70
C TYR A 181 5.63 -28.01 3.90
N ASP A 182 5.83 -29.32 4.01
CA ASP A 182 6.60 -29.93 5.09
C ASP A 182 8.06 -29.44 5.06
N TRP A 183 8.67 -29.37 3.87
CA TRP A 183 10.02 -28.81 3.74
C TRP A 183 10.09 -27.35 4.18
N THR A 184 9.07 -26.54 3.86
CA THR A 184 8.99 -25.15 4.33
C THR A 184 8.87 -25.08 5.86
N LEU A 185 8.10 -25.99 6.47
CA LEU A 185 7.94 -26.06 7.92
C LEU A 185 9.26 -26.41 8.62
N GLU A 186 10.04 -27.32 8.07
CA GLU A 186 11.38 -27.64 8.57
C GLU A 186 12.31 -26.42 8.51
N LEU A 187 12.35 -25.71 7.38
CA LEU A 187 13.18 -24.52 7.21
C LEU A 187 12.77 -23.36 8.13
N THR A 188 11.48 -23.27 8.48
CA THR A 188 10.92 -22.17 9.29
C THR A 188 10.72 -22.52 10.77
N ASN A 189 11.14 -23.72 11.21
CA ASN A 189 10.89 -24.24 12.55
C ASN A 189 9.40 -24.23 12.93
N ASN A 190 8.55 -24.82 12.07
CA ASN A 190 7.10 -24.94 12.26
C ASN A 190 6.37 -23.61 12.43
N HIS A 191 6.67 -22.65 11.55
CA HIS A 191 6.05 -21.33 11.62
C HIS A 191 4.51 -21.42 11.50
N PRO A 192 3.74 -20.75 12.40
CA PRO A 192 2.30 -20.96 12.53
C PRO A 192 1.50 -20.57 11.28
N GLN A 193 1.98 -19.61 10.48
CA GLN A 193 1.30 -19.22 9.25
C GLN A 193 1.39 -20.30 8.16
N VAL A 194 2.50 -21.03 8.09
CA VAL A 194 2.70 -22.11 7.11
C VAL A 194 1.84 -23.30 7.49
N LEU A 195 1.77 -23.63 8.79
CA LEU A 195 0.85 -24.64 9.32
C LEU A 195 -0.61 -24.33 8.97
N ALA A 196 -1.05 -23.09 9.23
CA ALA A 196 -2.41 -22.66 8.93
C ALA A 196 -2.72 -22.65 7.42
N GLU A 197 -1.73 -22.44 6.56
CA GLU A 197 -1.90 -22.56 5.11
C GLU A 197 -2.00 -24.02 4.67
N MET A 198 -1.12 -24.89 5.18
CA MET A 198 -1.15 -26.33 4.91
C MET A 198 -2.49 -26.96 5.33
N GLU A 199 -3.01 -26.59 6.51
CA GLU A 199 -4.31 -27.07 7.00
C GLU A 199 -5.46 -26.61 6.10
N ARG A 200 -5.47 -25.34 5.68
CA ARG A 200 -6.47 -24.83 4.71
C ARG A 200 -6.39 -25.57 3.37
N SER A 201 -5.19 -25.88 2.91
CA SER A 201 -4.98 -26.67 1.69
C SER A 201 -5.54 -28.09 1.84
N ARG A 202 -5.33 -28.76 2.98
CA ARG A 202 -5.94 -30.08 3.27
C ARG A 202 -7.46 -30.02 3.27
N GLU A 203 -8.01 -29.00 3.92
CA GLU A 203 -9.46 -28.82 3.98
C GLU A 203 -10.06 -28.55 2.60
N PHE A 204 -9.41 -27.72 1.78
CA PHE A 204 -9.81 -27.48 0.39
C PHE A 204 -9.88 -28.79 -0.42
N ILE A 205 -8.85 -29.64 -0.28
CA ILE A 205 -8.82 -30.96 -0.95
C ILE A 205 -9.93 -31.87 -0.44
N ALA A 206 -10.12 -31.92 0.87
CA ALA A 206 -11.17 -32.73 1.49
C ALA A 206 -12.58 -32.30 1.04
N GLN A 207 -12.81 -31.00 0.84
CA GLN A 207 -14.08 -30.47 0.34
C GLN A 207 -14.27 -30.72 -1.17
N ALA A 208 -13.19 -30.71 -1.96
CA ALA A 208 -13.24 -30.99 -3.39
C ALA A 208 -13.53 -32.47 -3.70
N GLY A 209 -13.10 -33.39 -2.83
CA GLY A 209 -13.43 -34.82 -2.88
C GLY A 209 -13.03 -35.50 -4.20
N ASP A 210 -13.80 -36.52 -4.60
CA ASP A 210 -13.57 -37.33 -5.82
C ASP A 210 -13.80 -36.55 -7.12
N ASN A 211 -14.29 -35.30 -7.03
CA ASN A 211 -14.56 -34.43 -8.18
C ASN A 211 -13.32 -33.61 -8.59
N MET A 212 -12.16 -33.92 -8.01
CA MET A 212 -10.89 -33.25 -8.24
C MET A 212 -10.29 -33.74 -9.56
N VAL A 213 -10.64 -33.07 -10.67
CA VAL A 213 -9.94 -33.29 -11.94
C VAL A 213 -8.62 -32.52 -11.87
N PRO A 214 -7.45 -33.19 -11.94
CA PRO A 214 -6.19 -32.47 -12.00
C PRO A 214 -6.20 -31.52 -13.19
N ALA A 215 -5.76 -30.28 -12.97
CA ALA A 215 -5.79 -29.24 -14.00
C ALA A 215 -4.87 -29.57 -15.20
N SER A 216 -3.89 -30.47 -15.00
CA SER A 216 -3.04 -31.02 -16.05
C SER A 216 -3.07 -32.55 -16.03
N PRO A 217 -3.22 -33.24 -17.17
CA PRO A 217 -3.07 -34.69 -17.24
C PRO A 217 -1.67 -35.16 -16.81
N ALA A 218 -0.65 -34.29 -16.88
CA ALA A 218 0.70 -34.58 -16.38
C ALA A 218 0.79 -34.61 -14.84
N ALA A 219 -0.15 -34.00 -14.11
CA ALA A 219 -0.20 -34.08 -12.65
C ALA A 219 -0.54 -35.50 -12.14
N THR A 220 -1.10 -36.36 -13.00
CA THR A 220 -1.35 -37.78 -12.70
C THR A 220 -0.09 -38.64 -12.85
N ALA A 221 0.96 -38.13 -13.49
CA ALA A 221 2.20 -38.85 -13.62
C ALA A 221 2.97 -38.74 -12.30
N GLU A 222 3.18 -39.88 -11.64
CA GLU A 222 3.95 -40.03 -10.40
C GLU A 222 5.41 -39.62 -10.63
N ARG A 223 5.66 -38.32 -10.63
CA ARG A 223 6.97 -37.72 -10.84
C ARG A 223 7.36 -37.03 -9.55
N VAL A 224 8.29 -37.66 -8.82
CA VAL A 224 8.92 -37.02 -7.67
C VAL A 224 9.65 -35.76 -8.16
N PRO A 225 9.28 -34.57 -7.67
CA PRO A 225 9.87 -33.30 -8.09
C PRO A 225 11.36 -33.27 -7.75
N ALA A 226 12.17 -32.73 -8.66
CA ALA A 226 13.62 -32.70 -8.49
C ALA A 226 14.02 -31.69 -7.41
N GLY A 227 14.96 -32.07 -6.53
CA GLY A 227 15.50 -31.18 -5.51
C GLY A 227 14.72 -31.10 -4.20
N MET A 228 13.53 -31.71 -4.13
CA MET A 228 12.83 -31.87 -2.86
C MET A 228 13.45 -33.00 -2.03
N PRO A 229 13.54 -32.85 -0.71
CA PRO A 229 13.83 -34.00 0.15
C PRO A 229 12.74 -35.05 -0.08
N SER A 230 13.15 -36.29 -0.38
CA SER A 230 12.25 -37.42 -0.32
C SER A 230 11.90 -37.65 1.15
N MET A 231 10.89 -36.94 1.63
CA MET A 231 10.37 -37.20 2.96
C MET A 231 9.74 -38.58 2.91
N PRO A 232 10.03 -39.46 3.89
CA PRO A 232 9.26 -40.69 4.01
C PRO A 232 7.80 -40.27 4.14
N ALA A 233 7.00 -40.63 3.13
CA ALA A 233 5.55 -40.46 3.21
C ALA A 233 5.14 -41.07 4.56
N LEU A 234 4.39 -40.31 5.38
CA LEU A 234 3.77 -40.90 6.57
C LEU A 234 3.06 -42.15 6.08
N ASP A 235 3.48 -43.30 6.59
CA ASP A 235 2.89 -44.56 6.20
C ASP A 235 1.39 -44.46 6.43
N GLN A 236 0.61 -44.93 5.46
CA GLN A 236 -0.84 -44.85 5.49
C GLN A 236 -1.41 -45.39 6.81
N GLN A 237 -0.71 -46.37 7.37
CA GLN A 237 -0.97 -46.96 8.67
C GLN A 237 -0.83 -45.96 9.83
N THR A 238 0.17 -45.06 9.84
CA THR A 238 0.29 -43.99 10.84
C THR A 238 -0.81 -42.95 10.70
N VAL A 239 -1.21 -42.61 9.47
CA VAL A 239 -2.34 -41.69 9.22
C VAL A 239 -3.65 -42.30 9.69
N ASP A 240 -3.89 -43.57 9.36
CA ASP A 240 -5.06 -44.32 9.80
C ASP A 240 -5.09 -44.49 11.32
N ASN A 241 -3.94 -44.74 11.95
CA ASN A 241 -3.82 -44.80 13.40
C ASN A 241 -4.15 -43.45 14.06
N ALA A 242 -3.66 -42.34 13.49
CA ALA A 242 -3.95 -40.98 13.98
C ALA A 242 -5.42 -40.58 13.80
N ASN A 243 -6.06 -41.04 12.73
CA ASN A 243 -7.49 -40.88 12.46
C ASN A 243 -8.37 -41.78 13.33
N GLN A 244 -7.84 -42.93 13.77
CA GLN A 244 -8.51 -43.86 14.70
C GLN A 244 -8.35 -43.46 16.18
N MET A 245 -7.49 -42.49 16.50
CA MET A 245 -7.40 -41.98 17.88
C MET A 245 -8.74 -41.36 18.29
N SER A 246 -9.32 -41.84 19.39
CA SER A 246 -10.51 -41.24 19.93
C SER A 246 -10.22 -39.79 20.35
N ALA A 247 -11.25 -38.93 20.35
CA ALA A 247 -11.10 -37.55 20.83
C ALA A 247 -10.55 -37.49 22.27
N GLY A 248 -10.85 -38.50 23.10
CA GLY A 248 -10.32 -38.64 24.45
C GLY A 248 -8.82 -38.97 24.49
N ASP A 249 -8.37 -39.90 23.64
CA ASP A 249 -6.94 -40.28 23.58
C ASP A 249 -6.10 -39.12 23.05
N ARG A 250 -6.62 -38.38 22.06
CA ARG A 250 -5.97 -37.16 21.55
C ARG A 250 -5.87 -36.10 22.64
N ALA A 251 -6.93 -35.89 23.43
CA ALA A 251 -6.90 -34.95 24.55
C ALA A 251 -5.87 -35.35 25.62
N ALA A 252 -5.80 -36.63 25.97
CA ALA A 252 -4.82 -37.15 26.93
C ALA A 252 -3.37 -36.99 26.42
N MET A 253 -3.15 -37.24 25.13
CA MET A 253 -1.84 -37.03 24.51
C MET A 253 -1.44 -35.55 24.55
N ILE A 254 -2.34 -34.64 24.18
CA ILE A 254 -2.08 -33.20 24.23
C ILE A 254 -1.80 -32.73 25.67
N ASP A 255 -2.58 -33.20 26.65
CA ASP A 255 -2.37 -32.88 28.06
C ASP A 255 -0.99 -33.35 28.55
N SER A 256 -0.53 -34.52 28.10
CA SER A 256 0.82 -35.03 28.40
C SER A 256 1.93 -34.14 27.80
N MET A 257 1.72 -33.62 26.59
CA MET A 257 2.68 -32.71 25.93
C MET A 257 2.75 -31.35 26.64
N VAL A 258 1.59 -30.77 27.00
CA VAL A 258 1.52 -29.49 27.72
C VAL A 258 2.12 -29.62 29.12
N SER A 259 1.89 -30.74 29.79
CA SER A 259 2.50 -31.06 31.09
C SER A 259 4.03 -31.21 30.98
N GLY A 260 4.53 -31.84 29.92
CA GLY A 260 5.96 -31.94 29.64
C GLY A 260 6.61 -30.58 29.39
N LEU A 261 5.91 -29.67 28.68
CA LEU A 261 6.37 -28.29 28.49
C LEU A 261 6.43 -27.53 29.82
N ALA A 262 5.40 -27.66 30.67
CA ALA A 262 5.39 -27.03 31.99
C ALA A 262 6.54 -27.51 32.87
N MET A 263 6.82 -28.82 32.87
CA MET A 263 7.95 -29.39 33.61
C MET A 263 9.30 -28.89 33.09
N ARG A 264 9.48 -28.79 31.77
CA ARG A 264 10.70 -28.22 31.19
C ARG A 264 10.89 -26.75 31.59
N LEU A 265 9.82 -25.96 31.60
CA LEU A 265 9.87 -24.56 32.01
C LEU A 265 10.11 -24.40 33.51
N ALA A 266 9.73 -25.39 34.33
CA ALA A 266 10.12 -25.41 35.73
C ALA A 266 11.64 -25.65 35.91
N GLU A 267 12.26 -26.45 35.04
CA GLU A 267 13.71 -26.69 35.05
C GLU A 267 14.52 -25.55 34.41
N GLN A 268 14.01 -24.98 33.32
CA GLN A 268 14.62 -23.88 32.56
C GLN A 268 13.63 -22.72 32.48
N PRO A 269 13.53 -21.90 33.54
CA PRO A 269 12.48 -20.90 33.64
C PRO A 269 12.74 -19.64 32.80
N ASP A 270 13.97 -19.46 32.29
CA ASP A 270 14.37 -18.25 31.54
C ASP A 270 13.93 -18.22 30.06
N ASP A 271 12.72 -18.71 29.75
CA ASP A 271 12.17 -18.82 28.40
C ASP A 271 10.79 -18.12 28.28
N PRO A 272 10.75 -16.81 27.97
CA PRO A 272 9.48 -16.06 27.89
C PRO A 272 8.57 -16.58 26.76
N GLU A 273 9.13 -17.06 25.65
CA GLU A 273 8.34 -17.59 24.53
C GLU A 273 7.72 -18.95 24.88
N GLY A 274 8.46 -19.79 25.62
CA GLY A 274 7.96 -21.04 26.17
C GLY A 274 6.81 -20.84 27.15
N TRP A 275 6.93 -19.87 28.07
CA TRP A 275 5.82 -19.51 28.98
C TRP A 275 4.59 -19.01 28.21
N ALA A 276 4.76 -18.15 27.21
CA ALA A 276 3.64 -17.69 26.37
C ALA A 276 2.96 -18.86 25.61
N ARG A 277 3.75 -19.81 25.10
CA ARG A 277 3.24 -21.01 24.42
C ARG A 277 2.44 -21.90 25.38
N LEU A 278 2.94 -22.10 26.61
CA LEU A 278 2.24 -22.87 27.64
C LEU A 278 0.89 -22.22 28.00
N ILE A 279 0.89 -20.91 28.28
CA ILE A 279 -0.32 -20.15 28.62
C ILE A 279 -1.35 -20.24 27.49
N ARG A 280 -0.92 -20.05 26.22
CA ARG A 280 -1.81 -20.18 25.05
C ARG A 280 -2.40 -21.57 24.93
N ALA A 281 -1.57 -22.61 25.06
CA ALA A 281 -2.02 -24.00 24.94
C ALA A 281 -3.09 -24.31 26.00
N ARG A 282 -2.87 -23.91 27.25
CA ARG A 282 -3.87 -24.08 28.33
C ARG A 282 -5.14 -23.26 28.10
N MET A 283 -5.05 -22.06 27.54
CA MET A 283 -6.24 -21.27 27.17
C MET A 283 -7.09 -21.95 26.09
N VAL A 284 -6.45 -22.51 25.05
CA VAL A 284 -7.15 -23.27 23.99
C VAL A 284 -7.84 -24.52 24.55
N LEU A 285 -7.22 -25.16 25.54
CA LEU A 285 -7.77 -26.34 26.22
C LEU A 285 -8.84 -26.00 27.28
N GLY A 286 -9.19 -24.72 27.47
CA GLY A 286 -10.15 -24.28 28.50
C GLY A 286 -9.62 -24.39 29.93
N GLN A 287 -8.32 -24.66 30.11
CA GLN A 287 -7.64 -24.80 31.40
C GLN A 287 -7.25 -23.40 31.97
N THR A 288 -8.18 -22.45 31.98
CA THR A 288 -7.92 -21.03 32.33
C THR A 288 -7.32 -20.86 33.73
N GLY A 289 -7.72 -21.70 34.70
CA GLY A 289 -7.17 -21.66 36.05
C GLY A 289 -5.67 -21.97 36.09
N GLN A 290 -5.24 -22.98 35.31
CA GLN A 290 -3.84 -23.35 35.20
C GLN A 290 -3.04 -22.33 34.39
N ALA A 291 -3.64 -21.76 33.33
CA ALA A 291 -3.02 -20.68 32.55
C ALA A 291 -2.71 -19.44 33.41
N ARG A 292 -3.60 -19.06 34.34
CA ARG A 292 -3.34 -17.97 35.30
C ARG A 292 -2.19 -18.30 36.24
N GLN A 293 -2.09 -19.54 36.70
CA GLN A 293 -0.99 -19.96 37.57
C GLN A 293 0.36 -19.91 36.86
N ASP A 294 0.43 -20.35 35.59
CA ASP A 294 1.65 -20.24 34.80
C ASP A 294 2.03 -18.80 34.52
N PHE A 295 1.04 -17.94 34.22
CA PHE A 295 1.27 -16.52 34.05
C PHE A 295 1.88 -15.89 35.29
N GLU A 296 1.32 -16.16 36.47
CA GLU A 296 1.86 -15.67 37.73
C GLU A 296 3.27 -16.19 38.01
N THR A 297 3.52 -17.45 37.69
CA THR A 297 4.85 -18.07 37.82
C THR A 297 5.85 -17.39 36.89
N ALA A 298 5.52 -17.25 35.60
CA ALA A 298 6.35 -16.55 34.61
C ALA A 298 6.62 -15.10 35.01
N ARG A 299 5.60 -14.38 35.50
CA ARG A 299 5.74 -12.99 35.96
C ARG A 299 6.71 -12.88 37.13
N GLN A 300 6.69 -13.84 38.06
CA GLN A 300 7.63 -13.90 39.19
C GLN A 300 9.04 -14.29 38.73
N THR A 301 9.17 -15.25 37.82
CA THR A 301 10.45 -15.65 37.21
C THR A 301 11.15 -14.45 36.56
N PHE A 302 10.40 -13.60 35.86
CA PHE A 302 10.94 -12.42 35.18
C PHE A 302 10.89 -11.14 36.03
N ALA A 303 10.77 -11.23 37.36
CA ALA A 303 10.69 -10.07 38.24
C ALA A 303 11.86 -9.08 38.03
N ASP A 304 13.07 -9.62 37.82
CA ASP A 304 14.30 -8.86 37.60
C ASP A 304 14.61 -8.60 36.11
N ALA A 305 13.76 -9.07 35.20
CA ALA A 305 13.90 -8.91 33.75
C ALA A 305 12.71 -8.11 33.17
N PRO A 306 12.74 -6.76 33.23
CA PRO A 306 11.57 -5.92 32.95
C PRO A 306 11.04 -6.05 31.52
N GLU A 307 11.90 -6.33 30.54
CA GLU A 307 11.48 -6.57 29.15
C GLU A 307 10.72 -7.88 29.00
N LYS A 308 11.27 -8.98 29.54
CA LYS A 308 10.63 -10.31 29.52
C LYS A 308 9.31 -10.30 30.29
N ARG A 309 9.26 -9.60 31.43
CA ARG A 309 8.04 -9.41 32.22
C ARG A 309 6.96 -8.67 31.44
N ARG A 310 7.31 -7.54 30.81
CA ARG A 310 6.36 -6.78 29.98
C ARG A 310 5.80 -7.60 28.84
N TYR A 311 6.63 -8.41 28.17
CA TYR A 311 6.19 -9.30 27.11
C TYR A 311 5.11 -10.28 27.61
N ILE A 312 5.35 -10.94 28.75
CA ILE A 312 4.38 -11.88 29.34
C ILE A 312 3.11 -11.15 29.82
N GLU A 313 3.23 -9.97 30.42
CA GLU A 313 2.10 -9.13 30.86
C GLU A 313 1.24 -8.66 29.68
N SER A 314 1.85 -8.18 28.60
CA SER A 314 1.11 -7.80 27.38
C SER A 314 0.41 -9.01 26.76
N PHE A 315 1.10 -10.15 26.72
CA PHE A 315 0.54 -11.37 26.18
C PHE A 315 -0.66 -11.88 26.98
N ALA A 316 -0.57 -11.85 28.31
CA ALA A 316 -1.68 -12.23 29.18
C ALA A 316 -2.88 -11.27 29.06
N ALA A 317 -2.62 -9.96 28.91
CA ALA A 317 -3.66 -8.96 28.70
C ALA A 317 -4.44 -9.19 27.41
N GLU A 318 -3.78 -9.59 26.31
CA GLU A 318 -4.44 -9.98 25.05
C GLU A 318 -5.37 -11.18 25.22
N LEU A 319 -5.07 -12.07 26.16
CA LEU A 319 -5.85 -13.27 26.47
C LEU A 319 -6.90 -13.06 27.56
N GLY A 320 -7.00 -11.86 28.14
CA GLY A 320 -7.95 -11.52 29.20
C GLY A 320 -7.66 -12.19 30.56
N LEU A 321 -6.37 -12.47 30.83
CA LEU A 321 -5.91 -13.07 32.09
C LEU A 321 -5.56 -12.04 33.16
#